data_AF-A0A645HUE8-F1
#
_entry.id   AF-A0A645HUE8-F1
#
_cell.length_a   1.000
_cell.length_b   1.000
_cell.length_c   1.000
_cell.angle_alpha   90.00
_cell.angle_beta   90.00
_cell.angle_gamma   90.00
#
_symmetry.space_group_name_H-M   'P 1'
#
loop_
_entity.id
_entity.type
_entity.pdbx_description
1 polymer ?
#
loop_
_entity_poly.entity_id
_entity_poly.type
_entity_poly.pdbx_seq_one_letter_code
_entity_poly.pdbx_strand_id
1 'polypeptide(L)' 'MIGALGARGLCSGPLAAEILASQMSSEPLPLDKLTLAALNPNRLWIRKLLKGRPVE' A
#
# COMPACT_ATOMS: atom_id res chain seq x y z
N MET A 1 -3.54 3.96 4.47
CA MET A 1 -2.65 2.80 4.27
C MET A 1 -1.91 2.48 5.58
N ILE A 2 -2.59 2.00 6.63
CA ILE A 2 -1.94 1.42 7.83
C ILE A 2 -2.83 0.28 8.37
N GLY A 3 -2.26 -0.91 8.53
CA GLY A 3 -2.93 -2.12 9.03
C GLY A 3 -2.38 -3.41 8.39
N ALA A 4 -2.90 -4.57 8.79
CA ALA A 4 -2.56 -5.88 8.22
C ALA A 4 -1.05 -6.24 8.21
N LEU A 5 -0.30 -5.81 9.23
CA LEU A 5 1.17 -6.01 9.30
C LEU A 5 1.59 -7.44 9.74
N GLY A 6 0.64 -8.29 10.13
CA GLY A 6 0.89 -9.66 10.61
C GLY A 6 1.86 -9.70 11.80
N ALA A 7 2.63 -10.79 11.92
CA ALA A 7 3.64 -10.97 12.97
C ALA A 7 4.96 -10.19 12.72
N ARG A 8 5.03 -9.35 11.67
CA ARG A 8 6.25 -8.61 11.29
C ARG A 8 6.09 -7.09 11.42
N GLY A 9 5.09 -6.64 12.19
CA GLY A 9 4.78 -5.22 12.36
C GLY A 9 5.90 -4.39 12.97
N LEU A 10 6.77 -4.98 13.79
CA LEU A 10 7.96 -4.27 14.30
C LEU A 10 8.93 -3.87 13.19
N CYS A 11 9.05 -4.70 12.14
CA CYS A 11 9.92 -4.44 11.01
C CYS A 11 9.27 -3.54 9.95
N SER A 12 7.99 -3.80 9.62
CA SER A 12 7.29 -3.08 8.54
C SER A 12 6.54 -1.81 8.99
N GLY A 13 6.24 -1.71 10.28
CA GLY A 13 5.48 -0.60 10.86
C GLY A 13 6.11 0.78 10.64
N PRO A 14 7.41 0.98 10.92
CA PRO A 14 8.05 2.29 10.75
C PRO A 14 7.98 2.81 9.30
N LEU A 15 8.32 1.96 8.32
CA LEU A 15 8.27 2.35 6.90
C LEU A 15 6.82 2.57 6.42
N ALA A 16 5.87 1.76 6.89
CA ALA A 16 4.44 1.96 6.56
C ALA A 16 3.89 3.27 7.15
N ALA A 17 4.34 3.66 8.34
CA ALA A 17 3.98 4.93 8.96
C ALA A 17 4.52 6.12 8.15
N GLU A 18 5.78 6.07 7.73
CA GLU A 18 6.39 7.10 6.89
C GLU A 18 5.63 7.28 5.57
N ILE A 19 5.33 6.18 4.87
CA ILE A 19 4.56 6.25 3.62
C ILE A 19 3.20 6.92 3.85
N LEU A 20 2.51 6.61 4.95
CA LEU A 20 1.23 7.25 5.27
C LEU A 20 1.41 8.75 5.54
N ALA A 21 2.42 9.12 6.34
CA ALA A 21 2.70 10.50 6.69
C ALA A 21 3.04 11.33 5.44
N SER A 22 3.91 10.84 4.56
CA SER A 22 4.25 11.50 3.30
C SER A 22 3.03 11.59 2.37
N GLN A 23 2.19 10.55 2.30
CA GLN A 23 0.93 10.59 1.52
C GLN A 23 -0.03 11.66 2.02
N MET A 24 -0.22 11.77 3.34
CA MET A 24 -1.12 12.76 3.95
C MET A 24 -0.60 14.19 3.79
N SER A 25 0.72 14.35 3.82
CA SER A 25 1.39 15.65 3.71
C SER A 25 1.67 16.07 2.25
N SER A 26 1.28 15.24 1.27
CA SER A 26 1.59 15.44 -0.15
C SER A 26 3.08 15.56 -0.47
N GLU A 27 3.90 14.84 0.30
CA GLU A 27 5.34 14.77 0.14
C GLU A 27 5.75 13.62 -0.80
N PRO A 28 6.98 13.66 -1.36
CA PRO A 28 7.51 12.56 -2.14
C PRO A 28 7.50 11.24 -1.37
N LEU A 29 7.03 10.16 -2.01
CA LEU A 29 6.95 8.85 -1.38
C LEU A 29 8.31 8.13 -1.38
N PRO A 30 8.69 7.45 -0.28
CA PRO A 30 10.03 6.87 -0.13
C PRO A 30 10.21 5.52 -0.84
N LEU A 31 9.35 5.18 -1.80
CA LEU A 31 9.34 3.89 -2.50
C LEU A 31 8.96 4.04 -3.98
N ASP A 32 9.32 3.04 -4.77
CA ASP A 32 8.93 2.99 -6.18
C ASP A 32 7.43 2.67 -6.37
N LYS A 33 6.92 2.98 -7.56
CA LYS A 33 5.50 2.85 -7.90
C LYS A 33 4.99 1.41 -7.81
N LEU A 34 5.79 0.41 -8.16
CA LEU A 34 5.36 -1.00 -8.16
C LEU A 34 5.20 -1.50 -6.72
N THR A 35 6.17 -1.17 -5.86
CA THR A 35 6.11 -1.50 -4.44
C THR A 35 4.96 -0.78 -3.74
N LEU A 36 4.73 0.50 -4.04
CA LEU A 36 3.58 1.25 -3.52
C LEU A 36 2.24 0.65 -3.98
N ALA A 37 2.14 0.26 -5.26
CA ALA A 37 0.94 -0.43 -5.78
C ALA A 37 0.71 -1.79 -5.10
N ALA A 38 1.78 -2.49 -4.70
CA ALA A 38 1.69 -3.74 -3.96
C ALA A 38 1.24 -3.54 -2.50
N LEU A 39 1.47 -2.36 -1.91
CA LEU A 39 1.03 -2.02 -0.56
C LEU A 39 -0.38 -1.39 -0.52
N ASN A 40 -0.88 -0.91 -1.65
CA ASN A 40 -2.18 -0.25 -1.72
C ASN A 40 -3.31 -1.20 -1.25
N PRO A 41 -4.20 -0.77 -0.33
CA PRO A 41 -5.33 -1.57 0.12
C PRO A 41 -6.21 -2.10 -1.02
N ASN A 42 -6.38 -1.33 -2.11
CA ASN A 42 -7.21 -1.72 -3.24
C ASN A 42 -6.54 -2.69 -4.24
N ARG A 43 -5.30 -3.16 -3.97
CA ARG A 43 -4.50 -3.93 -4.93
C ARG A 43 -5.22 -5.17 -5.47
N LEU A 44 -6.04 -5.83 -4.65
CA LEU A 44 -6.75 -7.04 -5.03
C LEU A 44 -7.86 -6.73 -6.04
N TRP A 45 -8.60 -5.66 -5.81
CA TRP A 45 -9.65 -5.19 -6.71
C TRP A 45 -9.06 -4.69 -8.03
N ILE A 46 -8.02 -3.86 -7.97
CA ILE A 46 -7.34 -3.37 -9.18
C ILE A 46 -6.80 -4.55 -10.02
N ARG A 47 -6.23 -5.58 -9.40
CA ARG A 47 -5.78 -6.78 -10.12
C ARG A 47 -6.92 -7.56 -10.78
N LYS A 48 -8.14 -7.55 -10.22
CA LYS A 48 -9.33 -8.13 -10.86
C LYS A 48 -9.76 -7.26 -12.05
N LEU A 49 -9.89 -5.95 -11.84
CA LEU A 49 -10.31 -4.97 -12.84
C LEU A 49 -9.38 -4.94 -14.06
N LEU A 50 -8.06 -4.93 -13.84
CA LEU A 50 -7.08 -4.96 -14.93
C LEU A 50 -7.15 -6.25 -15.77
N LYS A 51 -7.75 -7.31 -15.23
CA LYS A 51 -7.98 -8.59 -15.94
C LYS A 51 -9.41 -8.68 -16.51
N GLY A 52 -10.18 -7.59 -16.48
CA GLY A 52 -11.57 -7.56 -16.94
C GLY A 52 -12.55 -8.35 -16.06
N ARG A 53 -12.17 -8.67 -14.81
CA ARG A 53 -13.02 -9.43 -13.88
C ARG A 53 -13.77 -8.49 -12.92
N PRO A 54 -15.05 -8.78 -12.60
CA PRO A 54 -15.82 -7.96 -11.67
C PRO A 54 -15.21 -8.00 -10.26
N VAL A 55 -15.38 -6.90 -9.53
CA VAL A 55 -15.07 -6.81 -8.11
C VAL A 55 -16.32 -7.19 -7.34
N GLU A 56 -16.50 -8.49 -7.15
CA GLU A 56 -17.35 -9.04 -6.09
C GLU A 56 -16.61 -9.01 -4.75
#